data_AF-A0A183FER8-F1
#
_entry.id   AF-A0A183FER8-F1
#
_cell.length_a   1.000
_cell.length_b   1.000
_cell.length_c   1.000
_cell.angle_alpha   90.00
_cell.angle_beta   90.00
_cell.angle_gamma   90.00
#
_symmetry.space_group_name_H-M   'P 1'
#
loop_
_entity.id
_entity.type
_entity.pdbx_description
1 polymer ?
#
loop_
_entity_poly.entity_id
_entity_poly.type
_entity_poly.pdbx_seq_one_letter_code
_entity_poly.pdbx_strand_id
1 'polypeptide(L)'
;MEKVAHDFYSDLFVSHIHLPACHLPQDGYVVPSVLPSVIRHAVSTLDEGHPCEQAGFRRGFSTIDRIHTITKLIEVSREYKLPICLTFIDLKKAFDSVETEAVVEALLTQGVPTQYIRIFRELHSL
;
A
#
# COMPACT_ATOMS: atom_id res chain seq x y z
N MET A 1 19.84 -9.46 -15.06
CA MET A 1 19.35 -8.87 -13.79
C MET A 1 17.85 -8.59 -13.87
N GLU A 2 17.36 -8.00 -14.97
CA GLU A 2 15.92 -7.80 -15.23
C GLU A 2 15.07 -9.08 -15.13
N LYS A 3 15.57 -10.20 -15.66
CA LYS A 3 14.84 -11.47 -15.64
C LYS A 3 14.58 -12.00 -14.22
N VAL A 4 15.57 -11.86 -13.32
CA VAL A 4 15.47 -12.31 -11.92
C VAL A 4 14.48 -11.45 -11.13
N ALA A 5 14.47 -10.13 -11.38
CA ALA A 5 13.47 -9.25 -10.79
C ALA A 5 12.07 -9.56 -11.34
N HIS A 6 11.93 -9.71 -12.65
CA HIS A 6 10.66 -10.03 -13.29
C HIS A 6 10.05 -11.36 -12.79
N ASP A 7 10.87 -12.40 -12.68
CA ASP A 7 10.42 -13.72 -12.22
C ASP A 7 10.02 -13.69 -10.73
N PHE A 8 10.83 -13.03 -9.88
CA PHE A 8 10.52 -12.86 -8.45
C PHE A 8 9.21 -12.08 -8.21
N TYR A 9 8.94 -11.03 -8.99
CA TYR A 9 7.71 -10.24 -8.83
C TYR A 9 6.50 -10.90 -9.50
N SER A 10 6.68 -11.63 -10.60
CA SER A 10 5.58 -12.37 -11.23
C SER A 10 5.01 -13.42 -10.28
N ASP A 11 5.87 -14.17 -9.57
CA ASP A 11 5.44 -15.18 -8.60
C ASP A 11 4.76 -14.56 -7.37
N LEU A 12 5.16 -13.35 -6.96
CA LEU A 12 4.56 -12.63 -5.82
C LEU A 12 3.13 -12.15 -6.11
N PHE A 13 2.82 -11.79 -7.36
CA PHE A 13 1.48 -11.34 -7.78
C PHE A 13 0.56 -12.46 -8.27
N VAL A 14 1.07 -13.69 -8.44
CA VAL A 14 0.27 -14.87 -8.82
C VAL A 14 -0.40 -15.54 -7.61
N SER A 15 -0.16 -15.05 -6.38
CA SER A 15 -0.84 -15.55 -5.19
C SER A 15 -2.35 -15.45 -5.39
N HIS A 16 -2.99 -16.60 -5.61
CA HIS A 16 -4.44 -16.77 -5.55
C HIS A 16 -4.85 -16.52 -4.11
N ILE A 17 -5.00 -15.24 -3.74
CA ILE A 17 -5.65 -14.87 -2.49
C ILE A 17 -7.08 -15.38 -2.62
N HIS A 18 -7.32 -16.53 -2.02
CA HIS A 18 -8.67 -17.04 -1.86
C HIS A 18 -9.34 -16.13 -0.83
N LEU A 19 -10.03 -15.11 -1.33
CA LEU A 19 -10.87 -14.26 -0.48
C LEU A 19 -11.93 -15.19 0.14
N PRO A 20 -12.01 -15.29 1.48
CA PRO A 20 -13.13 -16.01 2.08
C PRO A 20 -14.42 -15.37 1.59
N ALA A 21 -15.45 -16.18 1.30
CA ALA A 21 -16.76 -15.65 0.98
C ALA A 21 -17.28 -14.90 2.21
N CYS A 22 -17.17 -13.57 2.21
CA CYS A 22 -17.75 -12.73 3.24
C CYS A 22 -19.27 -12.94 3.21
N HIS A 23 -19.80 -13.73 4.14
CA HIS A 23 -21.23 -13.77 4.39
C HIS A 23 -21.60 -12.50 5.14
N LEU A 24 -21.97 -11.48 4.36
CA LEU A 24 -22.64 -10.30 4.88
C LEU A 24 -23.90 -10.74 5.63
N PRO A 25 -24.22 -10.12 6.78
CA PRO A 25 -25.46 -10.38 7.49
C PRO A 25 -26.64 -10.30 6.52
N GLN A 26 -27.53 -11.31 6.53
CA GLN A 26 -28.67 -11.40 5.62
C GLN A 26 -29.76 -10.32 5.85
N ASP A 27 -29.51 -9.33 6.71
CA ASP A 27 -30.35 -8.15 6.83
C ASP A 27 -30.02 -7.17 5.71
N GLY A 28 -30.56 -7.43 4.51
CA GLY A 28 -30.87 -6.42 3.49
C GLY A 28 -29.72 -5.50 3.03
N TYR A 29 -28.46 -5.80 3.36
CA TYR A 29 -27.33 -4.98 2.96
C TYR A 29 -27.04 -5.24 1.48
N VAL A 30 -27.73 -4.48 0.64
CA VAL A 30 -27.39 -4.36 -0.79
C VAL A 30 -25.97 -3.83 -0.83
N VAL A 31 -25.00 -4.66 -1.24
CA VAL A 31 -23.65 -4.21 -1.60
C VAL A 31 -23.83 -3.13 -2.64
N PRO A 32 -23.67 -1.84 -2.30
CA PRO A 32 -23.95 -0.80 -3.27
C PRO A 32 -22.93 -0.97 -4.40
N SER A 33 -23.36 -0.91 -5.66
CA SER A 33 -22.49 -0.81 -6.85
C SER A 33 -21.51 0.38 -6.80
N VAL A 34 -21.59 1.16 -5.72
CA VAL A 34 -20.77 2.29 -5.30
C VAL A 34 -19.44 1.87 -4.63
N LEU A 35 -19.24 0.59 -4.24
CA LEU A 35 -17.98 0.14 -3.62
C LEU A 35 -16.71 0.58 -4.39
N PRO A 36 -16.65 0.46 -5.72
CA PRO A 36 -15.46 0.86 -6.48
C PRO A 36 -15.23 2.38 -6.48
N SER A 37 -16.28 3.20 -6.55
CA SER A 37 -16.13 4.67 -6.52
C SER A 37 -15.78 5.18 -5.12
N VAL A 38 -16.34 4.54 -4.10
CA VAL A 38 -16.05 4.76 -2.68
C VAL A 38 -14.59 4.45 -2.34
N ILE A 39 -14.12 3.25 -2.72
CA ILE A 39 -12.73 2.84 -2.49
C ILE A 39 -11.80 3.77 -3.27
N ARG A 40 -12.14 4.10 -4.52
CA ARG A 40 -11.35 5.09 -5.31
C ARG A 40 -11.28 6.45 -4.64
N HIS A 41 -12.38 6.93 -4.03
CA HIS A 41 -12.38 8.21 -3.34
C HIS A 41 -11.49 8.17 -2.10
N ALA A 42 -11.61 7.13 -1.26
CA ALA A 42 -10.75 6.95 -0.10
C ALA A 42 -9.27 6.85 -0.49
N VAL A 43 -8.95 6.07 -1.54
CA VAL A 43 -7.58 5.97 -2.08
C VAL A 43 -7.08 7.32 -2.58
N SER A 44 -7.92 8.09 -3.27
CA SER A 44 -7.54 9.44 -3.72
C SER A 44 -7.21 10.37 -2.56
N THR A 45 -8.00 10.35 -1.48
CA THR A 45 -7.74 11.14 -0.27
C THR A 45 -6.41 10.77 0.38
N LEU A 46 -6.10 9.46 0.43
CA LEU A 46 -4.82 8.98 0.97
C LEU A 46 -3.64 9.34 0.05
N ASP A 47 -3.81 9.24 -1.27
CA ASP A 47 -2.77 9.55 -2.25
C ASP A 47 -2.32 11.02 -2.26
N GLU A 48 -3.22 11.95 -1.89
CA GLU A 48 -2.90 13.37 -1.71
C GLU A 48 -2.09 13.62 -0.44
N GLY A 49 -2.33 12.84 0.62
CA GLY A 49 -1.61 12.94 1.90
C GLY A 49 -0.24 12.27 1.89
N HIS A 50 0.06 11.42 0.90
CA HIS A 50 1.32 10.68 0.86
C HIS A 50 2.51 11.53 0.36
N PRO A 51 3.70 11.38 0.99
CA PRO A 51 4.92 12.00 0.49
C PRO A 51 5.25 11.50 -0.93
N CYS A 52 5.92 12.33 -1.74
CA CYS A 52 6.30 11.97 -3.11
C CYS A 52 7.32 10.82 -3.15
N GLU A 53 8.00 10.59 -2.04
CA GLU A 53 8.89 9.48 -1.77
C GLU A 53 8.20 8.11 -1.70
N GLN A 54 6.90 8.08 -1.35
CA GLN A 54 6.13 6.85 -1.27
C GLN A 54 5.66 6.44 -2.66
N ALA A 55 6.30 5.40 -3.21
CA ALA A 55 6.04 4.87 -4.54
C ALA A 55 5.23 3.56 -4.52
N GLY A 56 5.22 2.84 -3.40
CA GLY A 56 4.52 1.56 -3.28
C GLY A 56 3.00 1.73 -3.31
N PHE A 57 2.31 0.88 -4.05
CA PHE A 57 0.84 0.85 -4.15
C PHE A 57 0.17 2.17 -4.59
N ARG A 58 0.94 3.09 -5.20
CA ARG A 58 0.45 4.41 -5.62
C ARG A 58 0.31 4.48 -7.14
N ARG A 59 -0.81 4.99 -7.62
CA ARG A 59 -1.05 5.10 -9.06
C ARG A 59 -0.07 6.10 -9.69
N GLY A 60 0.59 5.69 -10.77
CA GLY A 60 1.53 6.54 -11.51
C GLY A 60 2.95 6.56 -10.94
N PHE A 61 3.25 5.71 -9.96
CA PHE A 61 4.59 5.53 -9.41
C PHE A 61 5.09 4.13 -9.73
N SER A 62 6.39 3.99 -10.00
CA SER A 62 7.03 2.71 -10.27
C SER A 62 8.24 2.47 -9.37
N THR A 63 8.45 1.21 -9.00
CA THR A 63 9.69 0.76 -8.35
C THR A 63 10.93 1.10 -9.21
N ILE A 64 10.77 1.11 -10.54
CA ILE A 64 11.84 1.47 -11.48
C ILE A 64 12.32 2.91 -11.24
N ASP A 65 11.39 3.86 -11.06
CA ASP A 65 11.72 5.26 -10.81
C ASP A 65 12.49 5.42 -9.50
N ARG A 66 12.15 4.60 -8.49
CA ARG A 66 12.80 4.64 -7.18
C ARG A 66 14.21 4.05 -7.22
N ILE A 67 14.40 2.95 -7.94
CA ILE A 67 15.72 2.36 -8.20
C ILE A 67 16.59 3.36 -8.98
N HIS A 68 16.03 4.01 -9.99
CA HIS A 68 16.73 5.01 -10.77
C HIS A 68 17.18 6.19 -9.89
N THR A 69 16.30 6.69 -9.03
CA THR A 69 16.60 7.77 -8.08
C THR A 69 17.75 7.42 -7.14
N ILE A 70 17.72 6.23 -6.52
CA ILE A 70 18.79 5.75 -5.64
C ILE A 70 20.11 5.60 -6.42
N THR A 71 20.05 5.04 -7.63
CA THR A 71 21.22 4.91 -8.51
C THR A 71 21.85 6.26 -8.78
N LYS A 72 21.03 7.26 -9.11
CA LYS A 72 21.51 8.62 -9.39
C LYS A 72 22.13 9.27 -8.15
N LEU A 73 21.53 9.07 -6.98
CA LEU A 73 22.06 9.56 -5.71
C LEU A 73 23.44 8.98 -5.40
N ILE A 74 23.65 7.68 -5.67
CA ILE A 74 24.95 7.01 -5.52
C ILE A 74 25.99 7.60 -6.48
N GLU A 75 25.63 7.80 -7.75
CA GLU A 75 26.51 8.40 -8.76
C GLU A 75 27.00 9.79 -8.34
N VAL A 76 26.06 10.67 -7.97
CA VAL A 76 26.36 12.05 -7.55
C VAL A 76 27.23 12.05 -6.29
N SER A 77 26.91 11.20 -5.31
CA SER A 77 27.72 11.10 -4.08
C SER A 77 29.16 10.70 -4.38
N ARG A 78 29.37 9.76 -5.33
CA ARG A 78 30.71 9.36 -5.77
C ARG A 78 31.45 10.48 -6.51
N GLU A 79 30.76 11.20 -7.38
CA GLU A 79 31.32 12.32 -8.16
C GLU A 79 31.85 13.43 -7.24
N TYR A 80 31.05 13.84 -6.26
CA TYR A 80 31.42 14.89 -5.30
C TYR A 80 32.18 14.39 -4.07
N LYS A 81 32.54 13.11 -4.02
CA LYS A 81 33.23 12.46 -2.88
C LYS A 81 32.50 12.67 -1.55
N LEU A 82 31.17 12.70 -1.59
CA LEU A 82 30.33 12.82 -0.41
C LEU A 82 30.11 11.42 0.19
N PRO A 83 30.29 11.25 1.51
CA PRO A 83 29.98 9.98 2.17
C PRO A 83 28.46 9.76 2.12
N ILE A 84 28.03 8.57 1.68
CA ILE A 84 26.63 8.16 1.66
C ILE A 84 26.47 6.82 2.39
N CYS A 85 25.44 6.72 3.20
CA CYS A 85 25.01 5.48 3.85
C CYS A 85 23.56 5.20 3.43
N LEU A 86 23.31 4.00 2.93
CA LEU A 86 21.97 3.53 2.56
C LEU A 86 21.55 2.44 3.53
N THR A 87 20.37 2.60 4.13
CA THR A 87 19.78 1.60 5.03
C THR A 87 18.53 1.02 4.38
N PHE A 88 18.49 -0.31 4.26
CA PHE A 88 17.34 -1.04 3.74
C PHE A 88 16.62 -1.71 4.91
N ILE A 89 15.35 -1.36 5.11
CA ILE A 89 14.51 -1.90 6.19
C ILE A 89 13.39 -2.69 5.52
N ASP A 90 13.34 -3.98 5.82
CA ASP A 90 12.24 -4.87 5.42
C ASP A 90 11.50 -5.35 6.67
N LEU A 91 10.17 -5.26 6.64
CA LEU A 91 9.32 -5.63 7.76
C LEU A 91 8.83 -7.06 7.59
N LYS A 92 9.16 -7.92 8.56
CA LYS A 92 8.70 -9.30 8.56
C LYS A 92 7.18 -9.35 8.70
N LYS A 93 6.49 -9.84 7.67
CA LYS A 93 5.02 -10.01 7.64
C LYS A 93 4.27 -8.71 7.94
N ALA A 94 4.64 -7.61 7.27
CA ALA A 94 4.09 -6.27 7.53
C ALA A 94 2.56 -6.20 7.64
N PHE A 95 1.83 -6.97 6.83
CA PHE A 95 0.37 -7.01 6.86
C PHE A 95 -0.19 -7.88 8.01
N ASP A 96 0.52 -8.91 8.45
CA ASP A 96 0.09 -9.76 9.58
C ASP A 96 0.45 -9.11 10.93
N SER A 97 1.46 -8.24 10.96
CA SER A 97 2.01 -7.65 12.20
C SER A 97 1.43 -6.27 12.53
N VAL A 98 0.60 -5.71 11.67
CA VAL A 98 0.07 -4.35 11.86
C VAL A 98 -1.01 -4.34 12.95
N GLU A 99 -0.95 -3.36 13.85
CA GLU A 99 -1.99 -3.17 14.87
C GLU A 99 -3.23 -2.52 14.26
N THR A 100 -4.38 -3.19 14.35
CA THR A 100 -5.64 -2.74 13.74
C THR A 100 -6.06 -1.35 14.23
N GLU A 101 -5.90 -1.06 15.52
CA GLU A 101 -6.28 0.24 16.08
C GLU A 101 -5.37 1.37 15.58
N ALA A 102 -4.07 1.11 15.39
CA ALA A 102 -3.17 2.08 14.78
C ALA A 102 -3.57 2.39 13.33
N VAL A 103 -4.03 1.40 12.56
CA VAL A 103 -4.55 1.62 11.20
C VAL A 103 -5.83 2.46 11.24
N VAL A 104 -6.74 2.17 12.16
CA VAL A 104 -7.99 2.94 12.31
C VAL A 104 -7.70 4.40 12.66
N GLU A 105 -6.79 4.66 13.60
CA GLU A 105 -6.36 6.01 13.97
C GLU A 105 -5.71 6.75 12.79
N ALA A 106 -4.87 6.05 12.01
CA ALA A 106 -4.26 6.61 10.81
C ALA A 106 -5.30 6.99 9.75
N LEU A 107 -6.33 6.16 9.54
CA LEU A 107 -7.43 6.45 8.61
C LEU A 107 -8.27 7.65 9.07
N LEU A 108 -8.55 7.75 10.38
CA LEU A 108 -9.25 8.91 10.96
C LEU A 108 -8.45 10.20 10.76
N THR A 109 -7.15 10.17 11.07
CA THR A 109 -6.25 11.33 10.93
C THR A 109 -6.12 11.79 9.49
N GLN A 110 -6.17 10.86 8.53
CA GLN A 110 -6.14 11.18 7.10
C GLN A 110 -7.49 11.61 6.52
N GLY A 111 -8.52 11.77 7.36
CA GLY A 111 -9.82 12.29 6.94
C GLY A 111 -10.68 11.28 6.17
N VAL A 112 -10.37 9.98 6.27
CA VAL A 112 -11.21 8.95 5.66
C VAL A 112 -12.58 8.94 6.36
N PRO A 113 -13.69 9.01 5.61
CA PRO A 113 -15.03 8.99 6.20
C PRO A 113 -15.26 7.78 7.13
N THR A 114 -15.85 8.04 8.29
CA THR A 114 -16.07 7.04 9.36
C THR A 114 -16.86 5.81 8.91
N GLN A 115 -17.74 5.96 7.92
CA GLN A 115 -18.46 4.86 7.29
C GLN A 115 -17.52 3.79 6.68
N TYR A 116 -16.36 4.19 6.13
CA TYR A 116 -15.39 3.26 5.55
C TYR A 116 -14.53 2.59 6.63
N ILE A 117 -14.20 3.33 7.67
CA ILE A 117 -13.48 2.81 8.84
C ILE A 117 -14.31 1.74 9.55
N ARG A 118 -15.63 1.92 9.62
CA ARG A 118 -16.56 0.89 10.14
C ARG A 118 -16.50 -0.40 9.33
N ILE A 119 -16.59 -0.30 7.99
CA ILE A 119 -16.48 -1.47 7.09
C ILE A 119 -15.12 -2.15 7.27
N PHE A 120 -14.03 -1.37 7.33
CA PHE A 120 -12.70 -1.90 7.58
C PHE A 120 -12.64 -2.70 8.88
N ARG A 121 -13.19 -2.17 9.98
CA ARG A 121 -13.26 -2.90 11.26
C ARG A 121 -14.06 -4.19 11.13
N GLU A 122 -15.20 -4.19 10.46
CA GLU A 122 -16.00 -5.42 10.26
C GLU A 122 -15.23 -6.49 9.48
N LEU A 123 -14.44 -6.10 8.47
CA LEU A 123 -13.61 -7.02 7.69
C LEU A 123 -12.46 -7.63 8.49
N HIS A 124 -11.91 -6.89 9.46
CA HIS A 124 -10.79 -7.32 10.31
C HIS A 124 -11.22 -7.88 11.67
N SER A 125 -12.51 -7.91 11.98
CA SER A 125 -13.08 -8.51 13.20
C SER A 125 -13.54 -9.96 13.01
N LEU A 126 -13.39 -10.50 11.78
CA LEU A 126 -13.63 -11.90 11.40
C LEU A 126 -12.33 -12.71 11.50
#